data_AF-A3ZSK3-F1
#
_entry.id   AF-A3ZSK3-F1
#
_cell.length_a   1.000
_cell.length_b   1.000
_cell.length_c   1.000
_cell.angle_alpha   90.00
_cell.angle_beta   90.00
_cell.angle_gamma   90.00
#
_symmetry.space_group_name_H-M   'P 1'
#
loop_
_entity.id
_entity.type
_entity.pdbx_description
1 polymer ?
#
loop_
_entity_poly.entity_id
_entity_poly.type
_entity_poly.pdbx_seq_one_letter_code
_entity_poly.pdbx_strand_id
1 'polypeptide(L)'
;MSCSTTFLSSTDAAERLGIAVLTLYEWLSQSDAGEFQIRGRQVSIDYYQGGRRGQGRIRLAEKEVERLQGLMRVSPGCKQYQRSPTRKPKMQHITASLGRPDT
;
A
#
# COMPACT_ATOMS: atom_id res chain seq x y z
N MET A 1 -22.15 9.60 21.30
CA MET A 1 -21.93 10.08 19.91
C MET A 1 -22.30 8.95 18.97
N SER A 2 -23.51 8.98 18.42
CA SER A 2 -23.98 7.95 17.48
C SER A 2 -23.26 8.16 16.15
N CYS A 3 -22.28 7.29 15.84
CA CYS A 3 -21.63 7.31 14.53
C CYS A 3 -22.60 6.73 13.49
N SER A 4 -23.43 7.58 12.88
CA SER A 4 -24.24 7.22 11.72
C SER A 4 -23.32 6.67 10.63
N THR A 5 -23.43 5.38 10.28
CA THR A 5 -22.61 4.78 9.22
C THR A 5 -23.26 5.10 7.88
N THR A 6 -22.79 6.17 7.23
CA THR A 6 -23.21 6.52 5.87
C THR A 6 -22.61 5.53 4.87
N PHE A 7 -23.45 5.01 3.97
CA PHE A 7 -23.04 4.11 2.90
C PHE A 7 -23.10 4.81 1.55
N LEU A 8 -22.03 4.68 0.78
CA LEU A 8 -21.86 5.21 -0.57
C LEU A 8 -22.09 4.11 -1.60
N SER A 9 -22.62 4.48 -2.77
CA SER A 9 -22.67 3.57 -3.91
C SER A 9 -21.27 3.35 -4.50
N SER A 10 -21.08 2.29 -5.29
CA SER A 10 -19.81 2.07 -6.02
C SER A 10 -19.40 3.27 -6.87
N THR A 11 -20.36 3.95 -7.49
CA THR A 11 -20.09 5.14 -8.31
C THR A 11 -19.57 6.28 -7.45
N ASP A 12 -20.26 6.62 -6.35
CA ASP A 12 -19.85 7.72 -5.46
C ASP A 12 -18.51 7.42 -4.79
N ALA A 13 -18.29 6.17 -4.40
CA ALA A 13 -17.02 5.74 -3.79
C ALA A 13 -15.85 5.86 -4.78
N ALA A 14 -16.04 5.41 -6.02
CA ALA A 14 -15.01 5.51 -7.07
C ALA A 14 -14.70 6.98 -7.41
N GLU A 15 -15.73 7.81 -7.54
CA GLU A 15 -15.59 9.25 -7.78
C GLU A 15 -14.78 9.91 -6.66
N ARG A 16 -15.11 9.63 -5.39
CA ARG A 16 -14.36 10.16 -4.25
C ARG A 16 -12.91 9.66 -4.19
N LEU A 17 -12.64 8.42 -4.59
CA LEU A 17 -11.28 7.89 -4.67
C LEU A 17 -10.50 8.43 -5.88
N GLY A 18 -11.17 9.07 -6.84
CA GLY A 18 -10.57 9.53 -8.09
C GLY A 18 -10.16 8.39 -9.02
N ILE A 19 -10.89 7.27 -8.99
CA ILE A 19 -10.64 6.09 -9.83
C ILE A 19 -11.87 5.74 -10.67
N ALA A 20 -11.68 4.93 -11.71
CA ALA A 20 -12.81 4.39 -12.45
C ALA A 20 -13.59 3.36 -11.62
N VAL A 21 -14.90 3.27 -11.83
CA VAL A 21 -15.76 2.28 -11.15
C VAL A 21 -15.30 0.84 -11.43
N LEU A 22 -14.81 0.56 -12.64
CA LEU A 22 -14.24 -0.74 -12.99
C LEU A 22 -12.99 -1.06 -12.15
N THR A 23 -12.11 -0.07 -11.97
CA THR A 23 -10.94 -0.20 -11.08
C THR A 23 -11.36 -0.48 -9.64
N LEU A 24 -12.44 0.16 -9.16
CA LEU A 24 -12.98 -0.16 -7.84
C LEU A 24 -13.43 -1.63 -7.76
N TYR A 25 -14.12 -2.17 -8.76
CA TYR A 25 -14.51 -3.60 -8.76
C TYR A 25 -13.30 -4.54 -8.80
N GLU A 26 -12.26 -4.21 -9.57
CA GLU A 26 -11.01 -4.97 -9.57
C GLU A 26 -10.37 -4.97 -8.17
N TRP A 27 -10.35 -3.82 -7.50
CA TRP A 27 -9.82 -3.71 -6.13
C TRP A 27 -10.60 -4.56 -5.14
N LEU A 28 -11.93 -4.58 -5.24
CA LEU A 28 -12.77 -5.43 -4.40
C LEU A 28 -12.48 -6.92 -4.65
N SER A 29 -12.38 -7.32 -5.92
CA SER A 29 -12.04 -8.70 -6.28
C SER A 29 -10.65 -9.12 -5.78
N GLN A 30 -9.65 -8.24 -5.89
CA GLN A 30 -8.30 -8.50 -5.37
C GLN A 30 -8.29 -8.50 -3.84
N SER A 31 -9.12 -7.68 -3.20
CA SER A 31 -9.25 -7.65 -1.74
C SER A 31 -9.81 -8.97 -1.21
N ASP A 32 -10.84 -9.50 -1.86
CA ASP A 32 -11.45 -10.80 -1.51
C ASP A 32 -10.46 -11.96 -1.72
N ALA A 33 -9.58 -11.86 -2.72
CA ALA A 33 -8.48 -12.81 -2.93
C ALA A 33 -7.30 -12.61 -1.97
N GLY A 34 -7.30 -11.52 -1.18
CA GLY A 34 -6.18 -11.15 -0.30
C GLY A 34 -4.96 -10.60 -1.05
N GLU A 35 -5.09 -10.26 -2.32
CA GLU A 35 -4.00 -9.79 -3.18
C GLU A 35 -3.91 -8.26 -3.28
N PHE A 36 -4.95 -7.55 -2.82
CA PHE A 36 -5.01 -6.10 -2.95
C PHE A 36 -3.95 -5.39 -2.11
N GLN A 37 -3.17 -4.54 -2.78
CA GLN A 37 -2.12 -3.77 -2.15
C GLN A 37 -2.17 -2.30 -2.56
N ILE A 38 -2.05 -1.42 -1.58
CA ILE A 38 -1.81 0.01 -1.81
C ILE A 38 -0.39 0.31 -1.36
N ARG A 39 0.49 0.65 -2.32
CA ARG A 39 1.89 1.03 -2.08
C ARG A 39 2.69 -0.04 -1.31
N GLY A 40 2.53 -1.30 -1.70
CA GLY A 40 3.24 -2.44 -1.10
C GLY A 40 2.74 -2.84 0.29
N ARG A 41 1.61 -2.28 0.75
CA ARG A 41 0.91 -2.74 1.95
C ARG A 41 -0.34 -3.49 1.55
N GLN A 42 -0.50 -4.69 2.08
CA GLN A 42 -1.72 -5.48 1.92
C GLN A 42 -2.89 -4.77 2.62
N VAL A 43 -4.01 -4.65 1.92
CA VAL A 43 -5.19 -3.92 2.39
C VAL A 43 -6.42 -4.78 2.09
N SER A 44 -7.24 -5.04 3.11
CA SER A 44 -8.61 -5.53 2.93
C SER A 44 -9.55 -4.33 2.79
N ILE A 45 -10.60 -4.47 1.97
CA ILE A 45 -11.65 -3.47 1.77
C ILE A 45 -12.95 -4.02 2.36
N ASP A 46 -13.53 -3.30 3.31
CA ASP A 46 -14.82 -3.65 3.90
C ASP A 46 -15.97 -3.06 3.08
N TYR A 47 -16.79 -3.92 2.48
CA TYR A 47 -17.94 -3.51 1.68
C TYR A 47 -19.17 -4.36 1.95
N TYR A 48 -20.33 -3.83 1.57
CA TYR A 48 -21.62 -4.48 1.75
C TYR A 48 -22.25 -4.71 0.39
N GLN A 49 -22.62 -5.95 0.09
CA GLN A 49 -23.36 -6.30 -1.12
C GLN A 49 -24.85 -6.47 -0.77
N GLY A 50 -25.69 -5.53 -1.20
CA GLY A 50 -27.12 -5.54 -0.87
C GLY A 50 -28.00 -6.01 -2.02
N GLY A 51 -28.63 -7.20 -1.91
CA GLY A 51 -29.63 -7.71 -2.86
C GLY A 51 -30.05 -9.17 -2.60
N ARG A 52 -31.22 -9.60 -3.10
CA ARG A 52 -31.61 -11.01 -3.08
C ARG A 52 -30.72 -11.78 -4.07
N ARG A 53 -30.11 -12.89 -3.62
CA ARG A 53 -29.33 -13.83 -4.46
C ARG A 53 -28.07 -13.26 -5.12
N GLY A 54 -27.36 -12.33 -4.49
CA GLY A 54 -26.03 -11.88 -4.99
C GLY A 54 -26.06 -10.95 -6.20
N GLN A 55 -27.22 -10.52 -6.69
CA GLN A 55 -27.35 -9.42 -7.68
C GLN A 55 -27.28 -8.03 -7.03
N GLY A 56 -26.71 -7.95 -5.83
CA GLY A 56 -26.79 -6.78 -4.99
C GLY A 56 -25.87 -5.64 -5.42
N ARG A 57 -26.34 -4.40 -5.26
CA ARG A 57 -25.49 -3.22 -5.42
C ARG A 57 -24.46 -3.21 -4.29
N ILE A 58 -23.20 -3.00 -4.65
CA ILE A 58 -22.12 -2.85 -3.67
C ILE A 58 -22.22 -1.45 -3.04
N ARG A 59 -21.98 -1.40 -1.73
CA ARG A 59 -21.93 -0.18 -0.94
C ARG A 59 -20.71 -0.19 -0.05
N LEU A 60 -20.03 0.95 0.05
CA LEU A 60 -18.88 1.14 0.92
C LEU A 60 -19.25 2.11 2.04
N ALA A 61 -18.75 1.86 3.25
CA ALA A 61 -18.87 2.85 4.31
C ALA A 61 -18.07 4.10 3.94
N GLU A 62 -18.57 5.29 4.26
CA GLU A 62 -17.86 6.55 4.00
C GLU A 62 -16.47 6.57 4.66
N LYS A 63 -16.38 6.09 5.91
CA LYS A 63 -15.11 5.95 6.64
C LYS A 63 -14.11 5.04 5.93
N GLU A 64 -14.59 4.03 5.21
CA GLU A 64 -13.74 3.11 4.47
C GLU A 64 -13.13 3.80 3.25
N VAL A 65 -13.93 4.58 2.54
CA VAL A 65 -13.45 5.41 1.43
C VAL A 65 -12.40 6.42 1.91
N GLU A 66 -12.63 7.07 3.06
CA GLU A 66 -11.66 7.98 3.68
C GLU A 66 -10.34 7.27 4.04
N ARG A 67 -10.43 6.05 4.60
CA ARG A 67 -9.28 5.22 4.93
C ARG A 67 -8.46 4.90 3.66
N LEU A 68 -9.12 4.48 2.59
CA LEU A 68 -8.46 4.18 1.31
C LEU A 68 -7.82 5.43 0.70
N GLN A 69 -8.50 6.59 0.71
CA GLN A 69 -7.88 7.85 0.29
C GLN A 69 -6.63 8.19 1.10
N GLY A 70 -6.67 7.97 2.42
CA GLY A 70 -5.52 8.16 3.30
C GLY A 70 -4.31 7.32 2.89
N LEU A 71 -4.54 6.08 2.47
CA LEU A 71 -3.49 5.19 1.95
C LEU A 71 -2.99 5.59 0.56
N MET A 72 -3.87 6.15 -0.28
CA MET A 72 -3.55 6.64 -1.63
C MET A 72 -2.82 7.98 -1.63
N ARG A 73 -2.95 8.80 -0.57
CA ARG A 73 -2.33 10.14 -0.51
C ARG A 73 -0.82 10.06 -0.42
N VAL A 74 -0.12 10.77 -1.32
CA VAL A 74 1.32 11.03 -1.16
C VAL A 74 1.43 12.22 -0.21
N SER A 75 1.79 11.97 1.04
CA SER A 75 2.41 13.03 1.84
C SER A 75 3.89 13.10 1.42
N PRO A 76 4.44 14.28 1.07
CA PRO A 76 5.87 14.44 0.97
C PRO A 76 6.46 14.11 2.34
N GLY A 77 6.96 12.89 2.49
CA GLY A 77 7.56 12.46 3.74
C GLY A 77 8.78 13.32 4.02
N CYS A 78 8.85 13.93 5.20
CA CYS A 78 10.15 14.29 5.77
C CYS A 78 11.02 13.03 5.66
N LYS A 79 12.09 13.12 4.87
CA LYS A 79 13.02 12.02 4.57
C LYS A 79 13.26 11.23 5.84
N GLN A 80 12.89 9.95 5.86
CA GLN A 80 13.38 9.04 6.88
C GLN A 80 14.90 9.21 6.89
N TYR A 81 15.46 9.53 8.05
CA TYR A 81 16.91 9.60 8.23
C TYR A 81 17.48 8.29 7.70
N GLN A 82 18.16 8.35 6.55
CA GLN A 82 18.95 7.22 6.09
C GLN A 82 19.94 6.95 7.22
N ARG A 83 19.92 5.73 7.77
CA ARG A 83 20.97 5.31 8.69
C ARG A 83 22.28 5.52 7.96
N SER A 84 23.10 6.43 8.47
CA SER A 84 24.43 6.69 7.96
C SER A 84 25.12 5.34 7.78
N PRO A 85 25.74 5.05 6.61
CA PRO A 85 26.40 3.78 6.39
C PRO A 85 27.39 3.55 7.54
N THR A 86 27.21 2.46 8.29
CA THR A 86 28.16 2.02 9.31
C THR A 86 29.52 1.89 8.63
N ARG A 87 30.51 2.65 9.12
CA ARG A 87 31.86 2.70 8.56
C ARG A 87 32.39 1.28 8.39
N LYS A 88 32.76 0.94 7.15
CA LYS A 88 33.42 -0.34 6.83
C LYS A 88 34.69 -0.48 7.68
N PRO A 89 35.01 -1.66 8.22
CA PRO A 89 36.28 -1.88 8.89
C PRO A 89 37.43 -1.61 7.92
N LYS A 90 38.50 -0.97 8.44
CA LYS A 90 39.72 -0.65 7.66
C LYS A 90 40.22 -1.90 6.96
N MET A 91 40.33 -1.80 5.64
CA MET A 91 40.93 -2.79 4.77
C MET A 91 42.32 -3.15 5.31
N GLN A 92 42.51 -4.40 5.72
CA GLN A 92 43.84 -4.90 6.09
C GLN A 92 44.59 -5.13 4.78
N HIS A 93 45.60 -4.31 4.52
CA HIS A 93 46.50 -4.50 3.39
C HIS A 93 47.24 -5.84 3.61
N ILE A 94 47.08 -6.79 2.70
CA ILE A 94 47.92 -7.99 2.66
C ILE A 94 49.29 -7.52 2.18
N THR A 95 50.19 -7.24 3.11
CA THR A 95 51.59 -6.96 2.82
C THR A 95 52.32 -8.30 2.71
N ALA A 96 52.34 -8.88 1.52
CA ALA A 96 53.27 -9.97 1.22
C ALA A 96 54.58 -9.37 0.72
N SER A 97 55.68 -9.62 1.41
CA SER A 97 57.02 -9.29 0.93
C SER A 97 57.36 -10.18 -0.26
N LEU A 98 57.41 -9.57 -1.45
CA LEU A 98 57.97 -10.21 -2.65
C LEU A 98 59.46 -10.48 -2.40
N GLY A 99 59.83 -11.76 -2.27
CA GLY A 99 61.23 -12.17 -2.22
C GLY A 99 61.95 -11.74 -3.49
N ARG A 100 63.18 -11.23 -3.35
CA ARG A 100 64.05 -10.95 -4.50
C ARG A 100 64.47 -12.28 -5.13
N PRO A 101 64.39 -12.45 -6.45
CA PRO A 101 64.99 -13.61 -7.09
C PRO A 101 66.50 -13.54 -6.92
N ASP A 102 67.09 -14.60 -6.36
CA ASP A 102 68.54 -14.80 -6.40
C ASP A 102 68.91 -15.22 -7.83
N THR A 103 69.71 -14.36 -8.45
CA THR A 103 70.57 -14.53 -9.65
C THR A 103 70.29 -15.67 -10.61
#